data_AF-A0A5N0YQE9-F1
#
_entry.id   AF-A0A5N0YQE9-F1
#
_cell.length_a   1.000
_cell.length_b   1.000
_cell.length_c   1.000
_cell.angle_alpha   90.00
_cell.angle_beta   90.00
_cell.angle_gamma   90.00
#
_symmetry.space_group_name_H-M   'P 1'
#
loop_
_entity.id
_entity.type
_entity.pdbx_description
1 polymer ?
#
loop_
_entity_poly.entity_id
_entity_poly.type
_entity_poly.pdbx_seq_one_letter_code
_entity_poly.pdbx_strand_id
1 'polypeptide(L)'
;MNMSLKYYENETGQLIPEVEYPNYPLGRFGKIAVAKLQEENPVEYQIKLVEGDLMKWGHEINKKVWNRVSELTEALEEANPLTPAQQANFEEASKIRMQFREQAIELAMSEIL
;
A
#
# COMPACT_ATOMS: atom_id res chain seq x y z
N MET A 1 -17.71 14.85 18.69
CA MET A 1 -18.97 14.85 17.92
C MET A 1 -19.39 13.41 17.75
N ASN A 2 -20.59 13.04 18.22
CA ASN A 2 -21.09 11.66 18.16
C ASN A 2 -21.77 11.49 16.80
N MET A 3 -21.05 11.03 15.77
CA MET A 3 -21.69 10.62 14.52
C MET A 3 -22.27 9.23 14.71
N SER A 4 -23.60 9.14 14.74
CA SER A 4 -24.32 7.87 14.67
C SER A 4 -24.09 7.27 13.28
N LEU A 5 -23.02 6.49 13.11
CA LEU A 5 -22.81 5.67 11.91
C LEU A 5 -24.00 4.71 11.75
N LYS A 6 -24.51 4.58 10.53
CA LYS A 6 -25.46 3.52 10.17
C LYS A 6 -24.66 2.25 9.87
N TYR A 7 -25.28 1.09 10.07
CA TYR A 7 -24.63 -0.19 9.88
C TYR A 7 -25.56 -1.13 9.11
N TYR A 8 -24.96 -1.99 8.27
CA TYR A 8 -25.61 -3.16 7.69
C TYR A 8 -24.88 -4.43 8.13
N GLU A 9 -25.58 -5.55 8.13
CA GLU A 9 -25.01 -6.86 8.44
C GLU A 9 -24.57 -7.55 7.14
N ASN A 10 -23.33 -8.03 7.07
CA ASN A 10 -22.85 -8.81 5.92
C ASN A 10 -23.25 -10.30 6.03
N GLU A 11 -22.91 -11.10 5.02
CA GLU A 11 -23.25 -12.54 4.96
C GLU A 11 -22.69 -13.38 6.12
N THR A 12 -21.66 -12.89 6.83
CA THR A 12 -21.04 -13.57 7.97
C THR A 12 -21.57 -13.05 9.32
N GLY A 13 -22.59 -12.19 9.32
CA GLY A 13 -23.15 -11.60 10.54
C GLY A 13 -22.34 -10.44 11.11
N GLN A 14 -21.37 -9.90 10.36
CA GLN A 14 -20.53 -8.79 10.80
C GLN A 14 -21.22 -7.46 10.49
N LEU A 15 -21.27 -6.57 11.49
CA LEU A 15 -21.76 -5.20 11.31
C LEU A 15 -20.72 -4.37 10.58
N ILE A 16 -21.09 -3.84 9.42
CA ILE A 16 -20.25 -2.99 8.58
C ILE A 16 -20.87 -1.59 8.55
N PRO A 17 -20.08 -0.53 8.80
CA PRO A 17 -20.63 0.82 8.74
C PRO A 17 -20.95 1.21 7.30
N GLU A 18 -22.08 1.90 7.13
CA GLU A 18 -22.47 2.57 5.90
C GLU A 18 -21.67 3.88 5.79
N VAL A 19 -20.43 3.78 5.34
CA VAL A 19 -19.57 4.92 5.01
C VAL A 19 -19.32 5.00 3.50
N GLU A 20 -19.25 6.21 2.99
CA GLU A 20 -18.84 6.45 1.61
C GLU A 20 -17.34 6.18 1.49
N TYR A 21 -17.00 5.02 0.93
CA TYR A 21 -15.63 4.71 0.58
C TYR A 21 -15.27 5.35 -0.76
N PRO A 22 -13.96 5.62 -0.99
CA PRO A 22 -13.51 6.01 -2.32
C PRO A 22 -13.97 4.97 -3.35
N ASN A 23 -14.56 5.43 -4.46
CA ASN A 23 -15.13 4.56 -5.50
C ASN A 23 -14.05 3.91 -6.40
N TYR A 24 -12.87 3.63 -5.85
CA TYR A 24 -11.78 2.95 -6.54
C TYR A 24 -11.18 1.86 -5.63
N PRO A 25 -10.73 0.74 -6.21
CA PRO A 25 -10.25 -0.38 -5.41
C PRO A 25 -8.96 -0.03 -4.66
N LEU A 26 -8.77 -0.70 -3.53
CA LEU A 26 -7.53 -0.62 -2.78
C LEU A 26 -6.35 -1.14 -3.62
N GLY A 27 -5.27 -0.37 -3.68
CA GLY A 27 -4.05 -0.77 -4.38
C GLY A 27 -3.30 -1.91 -3.69
N ARG A 28 -2.29 -2.48 -4.36
CA ARG A 28 -1.50 -3.63 -3.86
C ARG A 28 -1.03 -3.43 -2.42
N PHE A 29 -0.40 -2.29 -2.12
CA PHE A 29 0.20 -2.04 -0.81
C PHE A 29 -0.85 -1.80 0.26
N GLY A 30 -1.97 -1.16 -0.09
CA GLY A 30 -3.10 -1.01 0.84
C GLY A 30 -3.70 -2.37 1.20
N LYS A 31 -3.86 -3.28 0.24
CA LYS A 31 -4.36 -4.64 0.51
C LYS A 31 -3.44 -5.40 1.46
N ILE A 32 -2.12 -5.31 1.25
CA ILE A 32 -1.14 -5.94 2.14
C ILE A 32 -1.21 -5.32 3.53
N ALA A 33 -1.29 -3.99 3.64
CA ALA A 33 -1.40 -3.29 4.91
C ALA A 33 -2.63 -3.73 5.71
N VAL A 34 -3.80 -3.80 5.06
CA VAL A 34 -5.04 -4.23 5.70
C VAL A 34 -4.96 -5.69 6.16
N ALA A 35 -4.41 -6.59 5.33
CA ALA A 35 -4.20 -7.98 5.71
C ALA A 35 -3.25 -8.12 6.91
N LYS A 36 -2.11 -7.39 6.89
CA LYS A 36 -1.14 -7.39 7.98
C LYS A 36 -1.76 -6.85 9.28
N LEU A 37 -2.53 -5.77 9.20
CA LEU A 37 -3.26 -5.22 10.36
C LEU A 37 -4.23 -6.25 10.94
N GLN A 38 -4.97 -6.98 10.09
CA GLN A 38 -5.89 -8.01 10.53
C GLN A 38 -5.18 -9.18 11.23
N GLU A 39 -4.01 -9.60 10.72
CA GLU A 39 -3.24 -10.72 11.25
C GLU A 39 -2.51 -10.36 12.56
N GLU A 40 -1.83 -9.21 12.58
CA GLU A 40 -0.93 -8.83 13.67
C GLU A 40 -1.61 -8.01 14.76
N ASN A 41 -2.65 -7.23 14.41
CA ASN A 41 -3.40 -6.41 15.37
C ASN A 41 -4.92 -6.42 15.07
N PRO A 42 -5.60 -7.57 15.26
CA PRO A 42 -7.01 -7.74 14.93
C PRO A 42 -7.94 -6.78 15.70
N VAL A 43 -7.52 -6.29 16.88
CA VAL A 43 -8.28 -5.31 17.66
C VAL A 43 -8.31 -3.96 16.95
N GLU A 44 -7.13 -3.45 16.54
CA GLU A 44 -7.04 -2.20 15.80
C GLU A 44 -7.74 -2.29 14.44
N TYR A 45 -7.63 -3.44 13.76
CA TYR A 45 -8.39 -3.73 12.55
C TYR A 45 -9.90 -3.56 12.79
N GLN A 46 -10.43 -4.18 13.85
CA GLN A 46 -11.85 -4.14 14.15
C GLN A 46 -12.32 -2.73 14.55
N ILE A 47 -11.51 -1.97 15.30
CA ILE A 47 -11.81 -0.57 15.62
C ILE A 47 -11.94 0.25 14.34
N LYS A 48 -10.93 0.20 13.47
CA LYS A 48 -10.94 0.93 12.18
C LYS A 48 -12.11 0.50 11.29
N LEU A 49 -12.46 -0.78 11.31
CA LEU A 49 -13.59 -1.29 10.55
C LEU A 49 -14.91 -0.71 11.06
N VAL A 50 -15.15 -0.73 12.37
CA VAL A 50 -16.40 -0.25 12.98
C VAL A 50 -16.54 1.27 12.88
N GLU A 51 -15.43 2.00 12.92
CA GLU A 51 -15.37 3.45 12.72
C GLU A 51 -15.49 3.86 11.24
N GLY A 52 -15.41 2.90 10.30
CA GLY A 52 -15.45 3.15 8.86
C GLY A 52 -14.16 3.75 8.29
N ASP A 53 -13.07 3.70 9.05
CA ASP A 53 -11.77 4.28 8.70
C ASP A 53 -10.81 3.28 8.03
N LEU A 54 -11.12 1.97 8.05
CA LEU A 54 -10.22 0.92 7.57
C LEU A 54 -9.77 1.12 6.12
N MET A 55 -10.70 1.35 5.20
CA MET A 55 -10.36 1.52 3.78
C MET A 55 -9.61 2.83 3.54
N LYS A 56 -10.01 3.91 4.21
CA LYS A 56 -9.31 5.20 4.15
C LYS A 56 -7.85 5.04 4.59
N TRP A 57 -7.63 4.40 5.73
CA TRP A 57 -6.30 4.06 6.22
C TRP A 57 -5.51 3.22 5.21
N GLY A 58 -6.13 2.19 4.62
CA GLY A 58 -5.50 1.38 3.58
C GLY A 58 -5.08 2.21 2.35
N HIS A 59 -5.92 3.15 1.89
CA HIS A 59 -5.58 4.03 0.77
C HIS A 59 -4.44 4.99 1.12
N GLU A 60 -4.42 5.51 2.35
CA GLU A 60 -3.34 6.36 2.85
C GLU A 60 -2.01 5.60 2.89
N ILE A 61 -1.99 4.38 3.43
CA ILE A 61 -0.80 3.53 3.41
C ILE A 61 -0.37 3.20 1.99
N ASN A 62 -1.32 2.84 1.11
CA ASN A 62 -1.02 2.56 -0.29
C ASN A 62 -0.30 3.74 -0.95
N LYS A 63 -0.79 4.97 -0.74
CA LYS A 63 -0.17 6.19 -1.28
C LYS A 63 1.21 6.43 -0.69
N LYS A 64 1.38 6.25 0.62
CA LYS A 64 2.67 6.41 1.30
C LYS A 64 3.72 5.45 0.75
N VAL A 65 3.39 4.17 0.64
CA VAL A 65 4.30 3.16 0.09
C VAL A 65 4.63 3.48 -1.36
N TRP A 66 3.64 3.80 -2.20
CA TRP A 66 3.89 4.16 -3.59
C TRP A 66 4.84 5.35 -3.74
N ASN A 67 4.61 6.43 -3.00
CA ASN A 67 5.48 7.60 -3.03
C ASN A 67 6.90 7.23 -2.62
N ARG A 68 7.03 6.43 -1.55
CA ARG A 68 8.34 6.02 -1.04
C ARG A 68 9.09 5.10 -2.01
N VAL A 69 8.38 4.21 -2.68
CA VAL A 69 8.96 3.37 -3.76
C VAL A 69 9.49 4.22 -4.90
N SER A 70 8.75 5.25 -5.31
CA SER A 70 9.20 6.17 -6.36
C SER A 70 10.49 6.89 -5.97
N GLU A 71 10.52 7.50 -4.77
CA GLU A 71 11.72 8.18 -4.24
C GLU A 71 12.94 7.25 -4.16
N LEU A 72 12.76 6.05 -3.63
CA LEU A 72 13.84 5.07 -3.49
C LEU A 72 14.31 4.52 -4.84
N THR A 73 13.39 4.34 -5.80
CA THR A 73 13.76 3.89 -7.14
C THR A 73 14.61 4.94 -7.85
N GLU A 74 14.21 6.22 -7.78
CA GLU A 74 14.98 7.34 -8.33
C GLU A 74 16.36 7.43 -7.67
N ALA A 75 16.43 7.34 -6.34
CA ALA A 75 17.70 7.35 -5.61
C ALA A 75 18.63 6.18 -5.99
N LEU A 76 18.08 4.98 -6.20
CA LEU A 76 18.84 3.81 -6.62
C LEU A 76 19.38 3.97 -8.05
N GLU A 77 18.59 4.53 -8.96
CA GLU A 77 19.01 4.84 -10.33
C GLU A 77 20.10 5.91 -10.39
N GLU A 78 20.01 6.95 -9.55
CA GLU A 78 21.03 8.01 -9.44
C GLU A 78 22.34 7.49 -8.83
N ALA A 79 22.24 6.66 -7.78
CA ALA A 79 23.40 6.08 -7.12
C ALA A 79 24.11 5.03 -7.98
N ASN A 80 23.38 4.36 -8.87
CA ASN A 80 23.87 3.26 -9.70
C ASN A 80 23.49 3.48 -11.17
N PRO A 81 24.05 4.52 -11.84
CA PRO A 81 23.71 4.80 -13.21
C PRO A 81 24.13 3.65 -14.13
N LEU A 82 23.29 3.32 -15.10
CA LEU A 82 23.62 2.31 -16.12
C LEU A 82 24.82 2.76 -16.95
N THR A 83 25.71 1.82 -17.25
CA THR A 83 26.79 2.07 -18.22
C THR A 83 26.22 2.27 -19.63
N PRO A 84 26.94 2.94 -20.56
CA PRO A 84 26.49 3.08 -21.94
C PRO A 84 26.17 1.75 -22.64
N ALA A 85 26.93 0.69 -22.35
CA ALA A 85 26.71 -0.65 -22.89
C ALA A 85 25.38 -1.25 -22.39
N GLN A 86 25.10 -1.13 -21.08
CA GLN A 86 23.84 -1.57 -20.48
C GLN A 86 22.66 -0.77 -21.02
N GLN A 87 22.82 0.54 -21.22
CA GLN A 87 21.76 1.40 -21.74
C GLN A 87 21.43 1.10 -23.20
N ALA A 88 22.41 0.68 -24.01
CA ALA A 88 22.20 0.25 -25.39
C ALA A 88 21.43 -1.08 -25.48
N ASN A 89 21.46 -1.91 -24.43
CA ASN A 89 20.73 -3.17 -24.36
C ASN A 89 19.42 -3.02 -23.58
N PHE A 90 18.30 -2.87 -24.29
CA PHE A 90 16.98 -2.66 -23.69
C PHE A 90 16.60 -3.72 -22.66
N GLU A 91 16.87 -5.00 -22.93
CA GLU A 91 16.51 -6.09 -22.03
C GLU A 91 17.30 -6.02 -20.72
N GLU A 92 18.61 -5.77 -20.82
CA GLU A 92 19.48 -5.63 -19.67
C GLU A 92 19.16 -4.39 -18.84
N ALA A 93 18.95 -3.24 -19.49
CA ALA A 93 18.52 -2.02 -18.81
C ALA A 93 17.18 -2.22 -18.07
N SER A 94 16.21 -2.90 -18.69
CA SER A 94 14.91 -3.19 -18.09
C SER A 94 15.05 -4.08 -16.85
N LYS A 95 15.88 -5.14 -16.94
CA LYS A 95 16.16 -6.04 -15.81
C LYS A 95 16.76 -5.30 -14.62
N ILE A 96 17.77 -4.45 -14.86
CA ILE A 96 18.42 -3.70 -13.78
C ILE A 96 17.44 -2.71 -13.12
N ARG A 97 16.65 -1.97 -13.91
CA ARG A 97 15.64 -1.05 -13.37
C ARG A 97 14.55 -1.79 -12.60
N MET A 98 14.17 -2.98 -13.04
CA MET A 98 13.24 -3.83 -12.29
C MET A 98 13.82 -4.24 -10.93
N GLN A 99 15.10 -4.61 -10.88
CA GLN A 99 15.79 -4.92 -9.63
C GLN A 99 15.82 -3.73 -8.67
N PHE A 100 16.10 -2.52 -9.16
CA PHE A 100 16.02 -1.31 -8.34
C PHE A 100 14.62 -1.08 -7.77
N ARG A 101 13.60 -1.25 -8.61
CA ARG A 101 12.21 -1.12 -8.16
C ARG A 101 11.83 -2.18 -7.12
N GLU A 102 12.28 -3.41 -7.27
CA GLU A 102 12.03 -4.48 -6.29
C GLU A 102 12.69 -4.17 -4.94
N GLN A 103 13.95 -3.72 -4.94
CA GLN A 103 14.65 -3.28 -3.73
C GLN A 103 13.93 -2.08 -3.08
N ALA A 104 13.50 -1.10 -3.88
CA ALA A 104 12.74 0.04 -3.40
C ALA A 104 11.40 -0.37 -2.76
N ILE A 105 10.71 -1.37 -3.33
CA ILE A 105 9.49 -1.94 -2.76
C ILE A 105 9.76 -2.59 -1.41
N GLU A 106 10.79 -3.42 -1.31
CA GLU A 106 11.15 -4.09 -0.05
C GLU A 106 11.47 -3.07 1.05
N LEU A 107 12.32 -2.09 0.75
CA LEU A 107 12.69 -1.02 1.67
C LEU A 107 11.47 -0.20 2.10
N ALA A 108 10.68 0.31 1.16
CA ALA A 108 9.49 1.11 1.47
C ALA A 108 8.47 0.34 2.32
N MET A 109 8.28 -0.95 2.04
CA MET A 109 7.40 -1.79 2.84
C MET A 109 7.93 -1.96 4.26
N SER A 110 9.23 -2.25 4.45
CA SER A 110 9.82 -2.40 5.78
C SER A 110 9.83 -1.10 6.61
N GLU A 111 9.91 0.07 5.96
CA GLU A 111 9.87 1.37 6.63
C GLU A 111 8.45 1.74 7.10
N ILE A 112 7.41 1.31 6.37
CA ILE A 112 6.03 1.78 6.55
C ILE A 112 5.16 0.75 7.27
N LEU A 113 5.45 -0.56 7.12
CA LEU A 113 4.64 -1.67 7.61
C LEU A 113 5.42 -2.62 8.51
#